data_AF-A0A673G0C7-F1
#
_entry.id   AF-A0A673G0C7-F1
#
_cell.length_a   1.000
_cell.length_b   1.000
_cell.length_c   1.000
_cell.angle_alpha   90.00
_cell.angle_beta   90.00
_cell.angle_gamma   90.00
#
_symmetry.space_group_name_H-M   'P 1'
#
loop_
_entity.id
_entity.type
_entity.pdbx_description
1 polymer ?
#
loop_
_entity_poly.entity_id
_entity_poly.type
_entity_poly.pdbx_seq_one_letter_code
_entity_poly.pdbx_strand_id
1 'polypeptide(L)'
;MASNSNILFCINLLDYQFSENLVLRSVKDQVQRAGTGAPSLPEPQLMSAEREQLLDQVANVIRVIGDSLDREPRFNDMVDGFSRVADRQSFQMLVDKVFVDDITWGKIVTLICVVGKSIAKVCKCVVSWTLDYFRDNLLNWICSRGGWINSISSLARYSFERDFGSSSSLNSLSCGVLFISGVLLGGLIVWRLNRDA
;
A
#
# COMPACT_ATOMS: atom_id res chain seq x y z
N MET A 1 -32.68 -8.48 14.03
CA MET A 1 -31.76 -7.44 13.51
C MET A 1 -30.32 -7.53 14.03
N ALA A 2 -30.00 -8.31 15.07
CA ALA A 2 -28.62 -8.47 15.57
C ALA A 2 -27.69 -9.36 14.72
N SER A 3 -28.23 -10.13 13.76
CA SER A 3 -27.43 -11.08 12.97
C SER A 3 -26.55 -10.38 11.90
N ASN A 4 -27.08 -9.39 11.19
CA ASN A 4 -26.35 -8.70 10.12
C ASN A 4 -25.19 -7.85 10.65
N SER A 5 -25.35 -7.21 11.82
CA SER A 5 -24.28 -6.40 12.42
C SER A 5 -23.12 -7.25 12.94
N ASN A 6 -23.39 -8.43 13.49
CA ASN A 6 -22.34 -9.35 13.95
C ASN A 6 -21.60 -10.00 12.77
N ILE A 7 -22.30 -10.35 11.69
CA ILE A 7 -21.67 -10.90 10.47
C ILE A 7 -20.79 -9.83 9.81
N LEU A 8 -21.28 -8.59 9.68
CA LEU A 8 -20.50 -7.49 9.11
C LEU A 8 -19.28 -7.16 9.98
N PHE A 9 -19.42 -7.18 11.31
CA PHE A 9 -18.31 -7.00 12.24
C PHE A 9 -17.26 -8.11 12.13
N CYS A 10 -17.68 -9.37 12.01
CA CYS A 10 -16.77 -10.50 11.82
C CYS A 10 -16.05 -10.45 10.46
N ILE A 11 -16.73 -10.04 9.38
CA ILE A 11 -16.12 -9.85 8.06
C ILE A 11 -15.09 -8.72 8.12
N ASN A 12 -15.44 -7.59 8.73
CA ASN A 12 -14.54 -6.46 8.91
C ASN A 12 -13.31 -6.84 9.76
N LEU A 13 -13.49 -7.61 10.83
CA LEU A 13 -12.36 -8.07 11.65
C LEU A 13 -11.44 -9.01 10.87
N LEU A 14 -12.01 -9.90 10.06
CA LEU A 14 -11.28 -10.86 9.24
C LEU A 14 -10.50 -10.19 8.10
N ASP A 15 -11.08 -9.19 7.42
CA ASP A 15 -10.40 -8.41 6.39
C ASP A 15 -9.34 -7.47 6.99
N TYR A 16 -9.56 -6.98 8.21
CA TYR A 16 -8.55 -6.24 8.95
C TYR A 16 -7.36 -7.13 9.31
N GLN A 17 -7.60 -8.32 9.85
CA GLN A 17 -6.55 -9.30 10.13
C GLN A 17 -5.77 -9.68 8.87
N PHE A 18 -6.45 -9.84 7.73
CA PHE A 18 -5.78 -10.07 6.45
C PHE A 18 -4.86 -8.90 6.08
N SER A 19 -5.36 -7.66 6.19
CA SER A 19 -4.60 -6.44 5.88
C SER A 19 -3.37 -6.29 6.78
N GLU A 20 -3.54 -6.56 8.09
CA GLU A 20 -2.46 -6.56 9.07
C GLU A 20 -1.38 -7.57 8.71
N ASN A 21 -1.75 -8.82 8.47
CA ASN A 21 -0.83 -9.88 8.07
C ASN A 21 -0.08 -9.54 6.77
N LEU A 22 -0.76 -8.91 5.81
CA LEU A 22 -0.17 -8.54 4.54
C LEU A 22 0.89 -7.44 4.70
N VAL A 23 0.59 -6.40 5.49
CA VAL A 23 1.54 -5.33 5.82
C VAL A 23 2.74 -5.91 6.58
N LEU A 24 2.51 -6.73 7.60
CA LEU A 24 3.58 -7.34 8.40
C LEU A 24 4.49 -8.25 7.56
N ARG A 25 3.92 -9.07 6.65
CA ARG A 25 4.71 -9.90 5.72
C ARG A 25 5.56 -9.06 4.77
N SER A 26 4.98 -8.03 4.17
CA SER A 26 5.71 -7.13 3.26
C SER A 26 6.86 -6.43 3.96
N VAL A 27 6.62 -5.92 5.17
CA VAL A 27 7.63 -5.31 6.03
C VAL A 27 8.74 -6.31 6.41
N LYS A 28 8.38 -7.52 6.84
CA LYS A 28 9.34 -8.56 7.26
C LYS A 28 10.26 -8.96 6.10
N ASP A 29 9.69 -9.13 4.92
CA ASP A 29 10.43 -9.42 3.68
C ASP A 29 11.46 -8.32 3.35
N GLN A 30 11.05 -7.06 3.46
CA GLN A 30 11.93 -5.90 3.21
C GLN A 30 13.06 -5.77 4.25
N VAL A 31 12.76 -5.96 5.54
CA VAL A 31 13.78 -5.99 6.59
C VAL A 31 14.82 -7.08 6.35
N GLN A 32 14.37 -8.29 6.01
CA GLN A 32 15.25 -9.42 5.74
C GLN A 32 16.17 -9.12 4.54
N ARG A 33 15.65 -8.52 3.47
CA ARG A 33 16.44 -8.10 2.31
C ARG A 33 17.44 -6.98 2.61
N ALA A 34 17.06 -6.02 3.47
CA ALA A 34 17.91 -4.91 3.83
C ALA A 34 19.09 -5.30 4.76
N GLY A 35 19.08 -6.50 5.33
CA GLY A 35 20.10 -6.96 6.28
C GLY A 35 20.11 -6.18 7.61
N THR A 36 19.14 -5.29 7.81
CA THR A 36 18.92 -4.58 9.07
C THR A 36 18.41 -5.58 10.11
N GLY A 37 19.05 -5.65 11.28
CA GLY A 37 18.66 -6.57 12.35
C GLY A 37 17.16 -6.51 12.63
N ALA A 38 16.52 -7.69 12.71
CA ALA A 38 15.07 -7.81 12.73
C ALA A 38 14.48 -6.92 13.85
N PRO A 39 13.76 -5.84 13.50
CA PRO A 39 13.00 -5.10 14.49
C PRO A 39 11.98 -6.08 15.06
N SER A 40 11.82 -6.15 16.40
CA SER A 40 10.71 -6.86 17.03
C SER A 40 9.38 -6.32 16.46
N LEU A 41 8.85 -7.03 15.48
CA LEU A 41 7.59 -6.76 14.78
C LEU A 41 6.59 -7.81 15.29
N PRO A 42 5.29 -7.48 15.43
CA PRO A 42 4.28 -8.49 15.71
C PRO A 42 4.36 -9.62 14.68
N GLU A 43 4.28 -10.86 15.16
CA GLU A 43 4.30 -12.02 14.28
C GLU A 43 2.97 -12.11 13.54
N PRO A 44 2.97 -12.35 12.20
CA PRO A 44 1.74 -12.60 11.45
C PRO A 44 0.92 -13.73 12.10
N GLN A 45 -0.38 -13.51 12.27
CA GLN A 45 -1.29 -14.52 12.79
C GLN A 45 -1.63 -15.55 11.71
N LEU A 46 -1.58 -16.84 12.08
CA LEU A 46 -1.97 -17.93 11.19
C LEU A 46 -3.47 -17.88 10.90
N MET A 47 -3.82 -17.81 9.62
CA MET A 47 -5.21 -17.86 9.15
C MET A 47 -5.58 -19.26 8.63
N SER A 48 -6.82 -19.42 8.16
CA SER A 48 -7.25 -20.65 7.48
C SER A 48 -6.40 -20.92 6.23
N ALA A 49 -6.24 -22.19 5.84
CA ALA A 49 -5.39 -22.59 4.72
C ALA A 49 -5.70 -21.85 3.40
N GLU A 50 -6.99 -21.64 3.11
CA GLU A 50 -7.43 -20.89 1.92
C GLU A 50 -7.00 -19.42 1.96
N ARG A 51 -7.09 -18.78 3.14
CA ARG A 51 -6.69 -17.38 3.32
C ARG A 51 -5.18 -17.24 3.34
N GLU A 52 -4.46 -18.21 3.88
CA GLU A 52 -3.01 -18.28 3.80
C GLU A 52 -2.53 -18.35 2.35
N GLN A 53 -3.15 -19.21 1.54
CA GLN A 53 -2.85 -19.29 0.11
C GLN A 53 -3.18 -17.99 -0.63
N LEU A 54 -4.27 -17.31 -0.26
CA LEU A 54 -4.61 -15.99 -0.82
C LEU A 54 -3.58 -14.93 -0.38
N LEU A 55 -3.19 -14.96 0.89
CA LEU A 55 -2.21 -14.04 1.46
C LEU A 55 -0.86 -14.18 0.76
N ASP A 56 -0.42 -15.42 0.48
CA ASP A 56 0.80 -15.68 -0.28
C ASP A 56 0.71 -15.19 -1.73
N GLN A 57 -0.44 -15.37 -2.38
CA GLN A 57 -0.66 -14.86 -3.74
C GLN A 57 -0.58 -13.33 -3.78
N VAL A 58 -1.31 -12.65 -2.89
CA VAL A 58 -1.32 -11.19 -2.84
C VAL A 58 0.06 -10.67 -2.44
N ALA A 59 0.71 -11.28 -1.45
CA ALA A 59 2.07 -10.92 -1.05
C ALA A 59 3.08 -11.09 -2.20
N ASN A 60 2.96 -12.15 -3.01
CA ASN A 60 3.81 -12.34 -4.17
C ASN A 60 3.56 -11.27 -5.26
N VAL A 61 2.31 -10.88 -5.49
CA VAL A 61 1.99 -9.77 -6.41
C VAL A 61 2.57 -8.45 -5.90
N ILE A 62 2.41 -8.16 -4.60
CA ILE A 62 3.01 -6.98 -3.97
C ILE A 62 4.53 -7.00 -4.12
N ARG A 63 5.17 -8.16 -3.93
CA ARG A 63 6.61 -8.32 -4.11
C ARG A 63 7.04 -8.01 -5.53
N VAL A 64 6.35 -8.55 -6.54
CA VAL A 64 6.66 -8.27 -7.96
C VAL A 64 6.49 -6.79 -8.29
N ILE A 65 5.41 -6.16 -7.83
CA ILE A 65 5.18 -4.71 -8.01
C ILE A 65 6.26 -3.91 -7.26
N GLY A 66 6.61 -4.32 -6.05
CA GLY A 66 7.68 -3.73 -5.24
C GLY A 66 9.04 -3.81 -5.93
N ASP A 67 9.41 -4.98 -6.46
CA ASP A 67 10.66 -5.18 -7.21
C ASP A 67 10.70 -4.30 -8.49
N SER A 68 9.55 -4.08 -9.13
CA SER A 68 9.40 -3.18 -10.28
C SER A 68 9.52 -1.70 -9.86
N LEU A 69 8.91 -1.30 -8.73
CA LEU A 69 9.01 0.04 -8.15
C LEU A 69 10.44 0.36 -7.68
N ASP A 70 11.14 -0.64 -7.14
CA ASP A 70 12.51 -0.50 -6.64
C ASP A 70 13.52 -0.17 -7.74
N ARG A 71 13.22 -0.55 -8.98
CA ARG A 71 14.02 -0.19 -10.17
C ARG A 71 13.82 1.26 -10.62
N GLU A 72 12.78 1.94 -10.14
CA GLU A 72 12.48 3.33 -10.49
C GLU A 72 13.19 4.29 -9.51
N PRO A 73 14.20 5.07 -9.95
CA PRO A 73 14.95 5.94 -9.05
C PRO A 73 14.09 6.99 -8.36
N ARG A 74 13.09 7.55 -9.07
CA ARG A 74 12.17 8.55 -8.52
C ARG A 74 11.34 8.01 -7.35
N PHE A 75 10.96 6.73 -7.40
CA PHE A 75 10.26 6.08 -6.30
C PHE A 75 11.18 5.97 -5.07
N ASN A 76 12.44 5.61 -5.28
CA ASN A 76 13.43 5.51 -4.21
C ASN A 76 13.73 6.87 -3.56
N ASP A 77 13.84 7.93 -4.36
CA ASP A 77 14.04 9.30 -3.88
C ASP A 77 12.84 9.79 -3.07
N MET A 78 11.62 9.44 -3.50
CA MET A 78 10.39 9.75 -2.75
C MET A 78 10.36 9.02 -1.41
N VAL A 79 10.68 7.72 -1.38
CA VAL A 79 10.75 6.94 -0.13
C VAL A 79 11.83 7.50 0.78
N ASP A 80 12.98 7.94 0.24
CA ASP A 80 14.04 8.59 1.02
C ASP A 80 13.60 9.93 1.60
N GLY A 81 12.94 10.76 0.79
CA GLY A 81 12.35 12.03 1.20
C GLY A 81 11.33 11.84 2.33
N PHE A 82 10.40 10.91 2.16
CA PHE A 82 9.45 10.53 3.21
C PHE A 82 10.18 10.06 4.47
N SER A 83 11.22 9.22 4.33
CA SER A 83 11.94 8.66 5.47
C SER A 83 12.65 9.70 6.33
N ARG A 84 13.10 10.80 5.72
CA ARG A 84 13.76 11.91 6.43
C ARG A 84 12.82 12.78 7.26
N VAL A 85 11.53 12.80 6.91
CA VAL A 85 10.53 13.70 7.51
C VAL A 85 9.37 12.93 8.17
N ALA A 86 9.50 11.61 8.30
CA ALA A 86 8.41 10.74 8.68
C ALA A 86 7.98 10.96 10.15
N ASP A 87 7.00 11.85 10.31
CA ASP A 87 6.15 11.97 11.49
C ASP A 87 4.71 11.56 11.15
N ARG A 88 3.87 11.45 12.19
CA ARG A 88 2.49 10.99 12.04
C ARG A 88 1.67 11.93 11.13
N GLN A 89 1.92 13.24 11.22
CA GLN A 89 1.18 14.26 10.47
C GLN A 89 1.52 14.22 8.99
N SER A 90 2.80 14.10 8.63
CA SER A 90 3.27 13.97 7.25
C SER A 90 2.80 12.67 6.63
N PHE A 91 2.76 11.59 7.41
CA PHE A 91 2.15 10.32 6.98
C PHE A 91 0.65 10.50 6.67
N GLN A 92 -0.12 11.12 7.58
CA GLN A 92 -1.55 11.39 7.36
C GLN A 92 -1.79 12.24 6.10
N MET A 93 -1.04 13.34 5.92
CA MET A 93 -1.16 14.16 4.72
C MET A 93 -0.83 13.40 3.44
N LEU A 94 0.15 12.49 3.48
CA LEU A 94 0.50 11.65 2.33
C LEU A 94 -0.66 10.72 1.96
N VAL A 95 -1.20 9.96 2.93
CA VAL A 95 -2.28 9.01 2.66
C VAL A 95 -3.57 9.72 2.24
N ASP A 96 -3.90 10.85 2.88
CA ASP A 96 -5.08 11.64 2.51
C ASP A 96 -4.98 12.14 1.07
N LYS A 97 -3.82 12.63 0.65
CA LYS A 97 -3.58 13.03 -0.76
C LYS A 97 -3.62 11.84 -1.72
N VAL A 98 -3.12 10.67 -1.33
CA VAL A 98 -3.12 9.48 -2.20
C VAL A 98 -4.56 8.99 -2.44
N PHE A 99 -5.41 9.04 -1.41
CA PHE A 99 -6.79 8.52 -1.46
C PHE A 99 -7.87 9.60 -1.63
N VAL A 100 -7.50 10.86 -1.86
CA VAL A 100 -8.47 11.97 -2.00
C VAL A 100 -9.41 11.79 -3.18
N ASP A 101 -8.90 11.36 -4.33
CA ASP A 101 -9.68 11.24 -5.56
C ASP A 101 -10.49 9.95 -5.58
N ASP A 102 -9.83 8.84 -5.26
CA ASP A 102 -10.41 7.51 -5.25
C ASP A 102 -9.53 6.51 -4.49
N ILE A 103 -10.18 5.48 -3.94
CA ILE A 103 -9.51 4.32 -3.36
C ILE A 103 -9.46 3.21 -4.43
N THR A 104 -8.26 2.71 -4.71
CA THR A 104 -8.02 1.59 -5.61
C THR A 104 -7.07 0.57 -5.00
N TRP A 105 -7.18 -0.69 -5.41
CA TRP A 105 -6.26 -1.74 -4.99
C TRP A 105 -4.80 -1.40 -5.31
N GLY A 106 -4.53 -0.75 -6.46
CA GLY A 106 -3.20 -0.29 -6.83
C GLY A 106 -2.61 0.76 -5.88
N LYS A 107 -3.43 1.73 -5.45
CA LYS A 107 -3.02 2.74 -4.45
C LYS A 107 -2.74 2.10 -3.08
N ILE A 108 -3.59 1.16 -2.65
CA ILE A 108 -3.40 0.41 -1.40
C ILE A 108 -2.10 -0.40 -1.44
N VAL A 109 -1.84 -1.15 -2.52
CA VAL A 109 -0.58 -1.90 -2.68
C VAL A 109 0.64 -0.98 -2.74
N THR A 110 0.55 0.16 -3.43
CA THR A 110 1.64 1.14 -3.47
C THR A 110 1.98 1.66 -2.08
N LEU A 111 0.96 1.94 -1.25
CA LEU A 111 1.17 2.32 0.15
C LEU A 111 1.90 1.22 0.93
N ILE A 112 1.50 -0.05 0.79
CA ILE A 112 2.16 -1.19 1.45
C ILE A 112 3.63 -1.27 1.03
N CYS A 113 3.95 -1.09 -0.26
CA CYS A 113 5.33 -1.08 -0.75
C CYS A 113 6.16 0.06 -0.14
N VAL A 114 5.61 1.28 -0.08
CA VAL A 114 6.26 2.46 0.53
C VAL A 114 6.55 2.20 2.00
N VAL A 115 5.57 1.68 2.75
CA VAL A 115 5.70 1.39 4.17
C VAL A 115 6.74 0.30 4.41
N GLY A 116 6.67 -0.80 3.65
CA GLY A 116 7.62 -1.90 3.70
C GLY A 116 9.05 -1.44 3.46
N LYS A 117 9.27 -0.54 2.49
CA LYS A 117 10.60 0.00 2.20
C LYS A 117 11.07 1.05 3.21
N SER A 118 10.15 1.86 3.72
CA SER A 118 10.47 2.93 4.68
C SER A 118 10.91 2.40 6.04
N ILE A 119 10.49 1.19 6.44
CA ILE A 119 10.82 0.66 7.76
C ILE A 119 12.32 0.42 7.97
N ALA A 120 13.06 0.14 6.89
CA ALA A 120 14.51 0.00 6.94
C ALA A 120 15.22 1.34 7.26
N LYS A 121 14.52 2.47 7.09
CA LYS A 121 15.07 3.83 7.17
C LYS A 121 14.46 4.69 8.29
N VAL A 122 13.24 4.42 8.74
CA VAL A 122 12.47 5.30 9.64
C VAL A 122 12.33 4.71 11.04
N CYS A 123 11.23 3.98 11.27
CA CYS A 123 10.80 3.50 12.57
C CYS A 123 9.60 2.56 12.38
N LYS A 124 9.40 1.63 13.32
CA LYS A 124 8.24 0.72 13.35
C LYS A 124 6.91 1.45 13.49
N CYS A 125 6.91 2.69 13.99
CA CYS A 125 5.69 3.49 14.17
C CYS A 125 4.93 3.71 12.86
N VAL A 126 5.62 3.73 11.70
CA VAL A 126 4.98 3.86 10.38
C VAL A 126 4.05 2.68 10.10
N VAL A 127 4.40 1.47 10.55
CA VAL A 127 3.54 0.29 10.44
C VAL A 127 2.26 0.49 11.26
N SER A 128 2.39 0.95 12.51
CA SER A 128 1.23 1.23 13.36
C SER A 128 0.31 2.28 12.74
N TRP A 129 0.86 3.38 12.23
CA TRP A 129 0.05 4.42 11.57
C TRP A 129 -0.64 3.92 10.31
N THR A 130 0.02 3.03 9.57
CA THR A 130 -0.57 2.38 8.40
C THR A 130 -1.74 1.49 8.82
N LEU A 131 -1.57 0.65 9.84
CA LEU A 131 -2.64 -0.21 10.34
C LEU A 131 -3.84 0.59 10.89
N ASP A 132 -3.57 1.69 11.61
CA ASP A 132 -4.61 2.63 12.05
C ASP A 132 -5.38 3.18 10.84
N TYR A 133 -4.67 3.61 9.79
CA TYR A 133 -5.32 4.12 8.57
C TYR A 133 -6.14 3.06 7.83
N PHE A 134 -5.63 1.81 7.79
CA PHE A 134 -6.38 0.69 7.23
C PHE A 134 -7.70 0.49 7.98
N ARG A 135 -7.64 0.48 9.31
CA ARG A 135 -8.82 0.30 10.17
C ARG A 135 -9.85 1.41 9.96
N ASP A 136 -9.39 2.66 9.95
CA ASP A 136 -10.27 3.82 10.02
C ASP A 136 -10.84 4.21 8.64
N ASN A 137 -10.06 4.03 7.56
CA ASN A 137 -10.40 4.57 6.24
C ASN A 137 -10.56 3.51 5.14
N LEU A 138 -9.71 2.48 5.12
CA LEU A 138 -9.68 1.51 4.00
C LEU A 138 -10.56 0.29 4.25
N LEU A 139 -10.81 -0.07 5.50
CA LEU A 139 -11.49 -1.33 5.85
C LEU A 139 -12.89 -1.39 5.27
N ASN A 140 -13.68 -0.34 5.44
CA ASN A 140 -15.04 -0.28 4.90
C ASN A 140 -15.05 -0.42 3.37
N TRP A 141 -14.08 0.20 2.68
CA TRP A 141 -13.94 0.10 1.24
C TRP A 141 -13.56 -1.31 0.80
N ILE A 142 -12.58 -1.93 1.46
CA ILE A 142 -12.12 -3.30 1.21
C ILE A 142 -13.29 -4.27 1.33
N CYS A 143 -14.05 -4.20 2.42
CA CYS A 143 -15.20 -5.05 2.65
C CYS A 143 -16.30 -4.80 1.61
N SER A 144 -16.56 -3.54 1.23
CA SER A 144 -17.53 -3.20 0.17
C SER A 144 -17.16 -3.78 -1.21
N ARG A 145 -15.86 -4.00 -1.45
CA ARG A 145 -15.32 -4.61 -2.68
C ARG A 145 -15.28 -6.13 -2.63
N GLY A 146 -15.83 -6.76 -1.58
CA GLY A 146 -15.82 -8.21 -1.38
C GLY A 146 -14.54 -8.74 -0.74
N GLY A 147 -13.75 -7.88 -0.09
CA GLY A 147 -12.52 -8.26 0.60
C GLY A 147 -11.33 -8.47 -0.35
N TRP A 148 -10.24 -9.00 0.21
CA TRP A 148 -8.96 -9.14 -0.50
C TRP A 148 -8.98 -10.19 -1.62
N ILE A 149 -9.96 -11.09 -1.66
CA ILE A 149 -10.13 -12.08 -2.73
C ILE A 149 -10.28 -11.41 -4.11
N ASN A 150 -10.93 -10.24 -4.14
CA ASN A 150 -11.17 -9.48 -5.38
C ASN A 150 -10.00 -8.54 -5.75
N SER A 151 -8.97 -8.47 -4.91
CA SER A 151 -7.81 -7.64 -5.19
C SER A 151 -6.97 -8.22 -6.34
N ILE A 152 -6.83 -9.55 -6.44
CA ILE A 152 -5.94 -10.21 -7.43
C ILE A 152 -6.31 -9.86 -8.87
N SER A 153 -7.59 -9.92 -9.24
CA SER A 153 -8.04 -9.62 -10.60
C SER A 153 -7.78 -8.15 -10.98
N SER A 154 -7.91 -7.24 -10.02
CA SER A 154 -7.64 -5.82 -10.19
C SER A 154 -6.13 -5.53 -10.25
N LEU A 155 -5.36 -6.20 -9.41
CA LEU A 155 -3.90 -6.06 -9.34
C LEU A 155 -3.21 -6.70 -10.54
N ALA A 156 -3.76 -7.78 -11.09
CA ALA A 156 -3.28 -8.35 -12.34
C ALA A 156 -3.36 -7.30 -13.46
N ARG A 157 -4.52 -6.64 -13.64
CA ARG A 157 -4.64 -5.52 -14.60
C ARG A 157 -3.64 -4.40 -14.31
N TYR A 158 -3.52 -3.99 -13.05
CA TYR A 158 -2.58 -2.95 -12.65
C TYR A 158 -1.11 -3.30 -12.96
N SER A 159 -0.69 -4.55 -12.72
CA SER A 159 0.66 -5.03 -13.06
C SER A 159 0.88 -5.05 -14.58
N PHE A 160 -0.10 -5.57 -15.34
CA PHE A 160 -0.05 -5.62 -16.81
C PHE A 160 0.05 -4.21 -17.44
N GLU A 161 -0.72 -3.25 -16.93
CA GLU A 161 -0.68 -1.86 -17.39
C GLU A 161 0.66 -1.17 -17.09
N ARG A 162 1.33 -1.54 -15.98
CA ARG A 162 2.69 -1.08 -15.67
C ARG A 162 3.76 -1.68 -16.57
N ASP A 163 3.72 -2.99 -16.82
CA ASP A 163 4.80 -3.68 -17.54
C ASP A 163 4.81 -3.41 -19.06
N PHE A 164 3.64 -3.14 -19.66
CA PHE A 164 3.53 -2.82 -21.10
C PHE A 164 3.61 -1.32 -21.42
N GLY A 165 3.69 -0.45 -20.42
CA GLY A 165 3.71 1.02 -20.58
C GLY A 165 5.01 1.63 -21.13
N SER A 166 5.98 0.82 -21.57
CA SER A 166 7.32 1.30 -21.96
C SER A 166 7.67 1.20 -23.46
N SER A 167 6.69 0.96 -24.35
CA SER A 167 6.96 0.87 -25.80
C SER A 167 5.91 1.60 -26.66
N SER A 168 6.30 2.76 -27.19
CA SER A 168 5.84 3.43 -28.43
C SER A 168 4.36 3.78 -28.65
N SER A 169 4.11 5.11 -28.74
CA SER A 169 3.06 5.87 -29.44
C SER A 169 1.78 5.17 -29.94
N LEU A 170 0.60 5.62 -29.45
CA LEU A 170 -0.44 6.36 -30.20
C LEU A 170 -1.76 6.40 -29.41
N ASN A 171 -2.22 7.61 -29.12
CA ASN A 171 -3.61 8.07 -29.23
C ASN A 171 -4.73 7.06 -28.93
N SER A 172 -5.03 6.79 -27.65
CA SER A 172 -6.40 6.52 -27.18
C SER A 172 -6.39 6.32 -25.66
N LEU A 173 -6.95 7.30 -24.94
CA LEU A 173 -7.51 7.16 -23.58
C LEU A 173 -6.65 6.40 -22.55
N SER A 174 -5.49 6.96 -22.19
CA SER A 174 -4.71 6.51 -21.05
C SER A 174 -4.93 7.45 -19.86
N CYS A 175 -6.01 7.20 -19.12
CA CYS A 175 -6.37 8.00 -17.93
C CYS A 175 -5.64 7.52 -16.65
N GLY A 176 -5.11 6.28 -16.61
CA GLY A 176 -4.49 5.72 -15.40
C GLY A 176 -3.04 6.13 -15.14
N VAL A 177 -2.28 6.48 -16.18
CA VAL A 177 -0.81 6.69 -16.09
C VAL A 177 -0.43 8.10 -15.58
N LEU A 178 -1.37 9.05 -15.59
CA LEU A 178 -1.14 10.40 -15.08
C LEU A 178 -1.54 10.61 -13.62
N PHE A 179 -2.27 9.68 -12.97
CA PHE A 179 -2.68 9.92 -11.58
C PHE A 179 -1.56 9.67 -10.56
N ILE A 180 -0.78 8.59 -10.70
CA ILE A 180 0.30 8.34 -9.71
C ILE A 180 1.50 9.27 -9.94
N SER A 181 1.82 9.61 -11.19
CA SER A 181 2.87 10.59 -11.48
C SER A 181 2.40 12.03 -11.18
N GLY A 182 1.17 12.42 -11.55
CA GLY A 182 0.65 13.77 -11.37
C GLY A 182 0.20 14.12 -9.95
N VAL A 183 -0.41 13.19 -9.20
CA VAL A 183 -0.85 13.44 -7.81
C VAL A 183 0.35 13.45 -6.86
N LEU A 184 1.36 12.60 -7.09
CA LEU A 184 2.60 12.63 -6.30
C LEU A 184 3.45 13.86 -6.67
N LEU A 185 3.61 14.21 -7.94
CA LEU A 185 4.38 15.41 -8.34
C LEU A 185 3.65 16.71 -7.95
N GLY A 186 2.33 16.78 -8.14
CA GLY A 186 1.50 17.93 -7.74
C GLY A 186 1.46 18.09 -6.22
N GLY A 187 1.37 16.98 -5.48
CA GLY A 187 1.49 16.97 -4.02
C GLY A 187 2.85 17.48 -3.54
N LEU A 188 3.93 17.16 -4.26
CA LEU A 188 5.32 17.54 -3.94
C LEU A 188 5.67 18.97 -4.35
N ILE A 189 5.10 19.48 -5.44
CA ILE A 189 5.25 20.87 -5.89
C ILE A 189 4.50 21.81 -4.96
N VAL A 190 3.24 21.52 -4.61
CA VAL A 190 2.46 22.31 -3.65
C VAL A 190 3.09 22.24 -2.25
N TRP A 191 3.64 21.09 -1.86
CA TRP A 191 4.36 20.94 -0.59
C TRP A 191 5.69 21.71 -0.55
N ARG A 192 6.45 21.76 -1.66
CA ARG A 192 7.63 22.61 -1.80
C ARG A 192 7.28 24.10 -1.67
N LEU A 193 6.22 24.53 -2.35
CA LEU A 193 5.80 25.95 -2.38
C LEU A 193 5.26 26.44 -1.02
N ASN A 194 4.54 25.60 -0.27
CA ASN A 194 4.01 25.98 1.05
C ASN A 194 5.06 25.97 2.18
N ARG A 195 6.31 25.60 1.87
CA ARG A 195 7.44 25.58 2.82
C ARG A 195 8.37 26.78 2.65
N ASP A 196 8.28 27.47 1.51
CA ASP A 196 9.08 28.66 1.18
C ASP A 196 8.29 29.97 1.39
N ALA A 197 7.13 29.91 2.07
CA ALA A 197 6.32 31.05 2.54
C ALA A 197 6.23 31.03 4.07
#